data_AF-A0A9Q3D9C2-F1
#
_entry.id   AF-A0A9Q3D9C2-F1
#
_cell.length_a   1.000
_cell.length_b   1.000
_cell.length_c   1.000
_cell.angle_alpha   90.00
_cell.angle_beta   90.00
_cell.angle_gamma   90.00
#
_symmetry.space_group_name_H-M   'P 1'
#
loop_
_entity.id
_entity.type
_entity.pdbx_description
1 polymer ?
#
loop_
_entity_poly.entity_id
_entity_poly.type
_entity_poly.pdbx_seq_one_letter_code
_entity_poly.pdbx_strand_id
1 'polypeptide(L)'
;MEVFIPTISEINSLYLPQFLIKRILSKHGLPSSIISDIGSLFVSSFWTNLCQKLKISRDLSTDYNPKTDGHTESIDQILEQYLWIYFSYHQDDWNTWIPWAKFSCNNSDHSSRKQSLFSTVHGRDPQFDSFHINQETPSGKLSTKIQSVQQCVKRELQVAINTFERYADESRESPPVLNPCNMAWLSSKNIKSTRPTKKLSE
;
A
#
# COMPACT_ATOMS: atom_id res chain seq x y z
N MET A 1 -2.62 -4.26 14.90
CA MET A 1 -3.57 -4.40 13.77
C MET A 1 -3.59 -3.08 13.02
N GLU A 2 -3.48 -3.11 11.71
CA GLU A 2 -3.56 -1.92 10.86
C GLU A 2 -5.02 -1.67 10.46
N VAL A 3 -5.45 -0.42 10.54
CA VAL A 3 -6.85 -0.04 10.33
C VAL A 3 -6.94 1.14 9.37
N PHE A 4 -7.32 0.86 8.13
CA PHE A 4 -7.66 1.87 7.14
C PHE A 4 -9.17 2.10 7.13
N ILE A 5 -9.58 3.37 7.21
CA ILE A 5 -11.00 3.74 7.18
C ILE A 5 -11.17 4.90 6.21
N PRO A 6 -12.00 4.76 5.16
CA PRO A 6 -12.35 5.86 4.29
C PRO A 6 -12.99 7.01 5.07
N THR A 7 -12.52 8.22 4.81
CA THR A 7 -13.02 9.45 5.43
C THR A 7 -13.43 10.45 4.34
N ILE A 8 -14.23 11.43 4.72
CA ILE A 8 -14.51 12.61 3.90
C ILE A 8 -13.45 13.68 4.18
N SER A 9 -13.23 14.56 3.22
CA SER A 9 -12.23 15.64 3.29
C SER A 9 -12.45 16.62 4.45
N GLU A 10 -13.68 16.73 4.97
CA GLU A 10 -14.05 17.65 6.04
C GLU A 10 -14.42 16.90 7.33
N ILE A 11 -13.42 16.34 8.01
CA ILE A 11 -13.62 15.88 9.39
C ILE A 11 -13.45 17.08 10.32
N ASN A 12 -14.45 17.34 11.15
CA ASN A 12 -14.37 18.36 12.19
C ASN A 12 -14.19 17.73 13.59
N SER A 13 -13.89 18.57 14.58
CA SER A 13 -13.65 18.16 15.96
C SER A 13 -14.86 17.51 16.65
N LEU A 14 -16.08 17.70 16.12
CA LEU A 14 -17.30 17.09 16.65
C LEU A 14 -17.54 15.68 16.08
N TYR A 15 -17.21 15.46 14.81
CA TYR A 15 -17.39 14.17 14.13
C TYR A 15 -16.26 13.18 14.45
N LEU A 16 -15.02 13.66 14.58
CA LEU A 16 -13.85 12.82 14.83
C LEU A 16 -14.01 11.89 16.06
N PRO A 17 -14.50 12.35 17.22
CA PRO A 17 -14.72 11.51 18.41
C PRO A 17 -15.74 10.42 18.18
N GLN A 18 -16.88 10.76 17.58
CA GLN A 18 -17.95 9.80 17.30
C GLN A 18 -17.45 8.74 16.31
N PHE A 19 -16.71 9.17 15.30
CA PHE A 19 -16.08 8.29 14.32
C PHE A 19 -15.07 7.35 14.97
N LEU A 20 -14.16 7.88 15.81
CA LEU A 20 -13.16 7.10 16.52
C LEU A 20 -13.81 6.07 17.46
N ILE A 21 -14.82 6.49 18.24
CA ILE A 21 -15.57 5.60 19.13
C ILE A 21 -16.22 4.46 18.32
N LYS A 22 -16.96 4.82 17.27
CA LYS A 22 -17.72 3.86 16.48
C LYS A 22 -16.83 2.89 15.69
N ARG A 23 -15.72 3.37 15.14
CA ARG A 23 -14.91 2.60 14.19
C ARG A 23 -13.72 1.90 14.83
N ILE A 24 -13.14 2.46 15.90
CA ILE A 24 -11.91 1.98 16.52
C ILE A 24 -12.19 1.50 17.95
N LEU A 25 -12.64 2.38 18.85
CA LEU A 25 -12.72 2.05 20.28
C LEU A 25 -13.74 0.94 20.58
N SER A 26 -14.86 0.89 19.85
CA SER A 26 -15.86 -0.17 19.99
C SER A 26 -15.33 -1.57 19.65
N LYS A 27 -14.25 -1.65 18.86
CA LYS A 27 -13.66 -2.91 18.37
C LYS A 27 -12.38 -3.30 19.11
N HIS A 28 -11.61 -2.31 19.54
CA HIS A 28 -10.26 -2.52 20.09
C HIS A 28 -10.12 -2.07 21.56
N GLY A 29 -11.16 -1.44 22.12
CA GLY A 29 -11.11 -0.85 23.46
C GLY A 29 -10.43 0.52 23.48
N LEU A 30 -10.30 1.08 24.68
CA LEU A 30 -9.61 2.35 24.92
C LEU A 30 -8.09 2.12 24.94
N PRO A 31 -7.32 2.82 24.10
CA PRO A 31 -5.86 2.75 24.15
C PRO A 31 -5.32 3.50 25.36
N SER A 32 -4.14 3.11 25.83
CA SER A 32 -3.41 3.84 26.88
C SER A 32 -2.86 5.18 26.38
N SER A 33 -2.47 5.25 25.11
CA SER A 33 -1.97 6.45 24.46
C SER A 33 -2.39 6.51 23.00
N ILE A 34 -2.49 7.73 22.47
CA ILE A 34 -2.67 8.01 21.04
C ILE A 34 -1.52 8.91 20.60
N ILE A 35 -0.81 8.45 19.57
CA ILE A 35 0.20 9.23 18.86
C ILE A 35 -0.47 9.82 17.61
N SER A 36 -0.34 11.13 17.42
CA SER A 36 -0.89 11.83 16.25
C SER A 36 0.01 12.98 15.80
N ASP A 37 -0.13 13.43 14.56
CA ASP A 37 0.53 14.64 14.05
C ASP A 37 0.04 15.92 14.74
N ILE A 38 0.69 17.06 14.43
CA ILE A 38 0.31 18.41 14.91
C ILE A 38 -0.91 18.95 14.12
N GLY A 39 -1.73 18.07 13.54
CA GLY A 39 -2.96 18.47 12.86
C GLY A 39 -3.89 19.25 13.80
N SER A 40 -4.53 20.30 13.27
CA SER A 40 -5.36 21.23 14.05
C SER A 40 -6.48 20.54 14.86
N LEU A 41 -6.98 19.41 14.37
CA LEU A 41 -7.97 18.57 15.07
C LEU A 41 -7.38 17.91 16.32
N PHE A 42 -6.16 17.37 16.24
CA PHE A 42 -5.47 16.66 17.32
C PHE A 42 -4.79 17.59 18.33
N VAL A 43 -4.63 18.86 17.99
CA VAL A 43 -4.17 19.92 18.90
C VAL A 43 -5.35 20.66 19.55
N SER A 44 -6.57 20.48 19.05
CA SER A 44 -7.74 21.20 19.54
C SER A 44 -8.00 21.01 21.04
N SER A 45 -8.56 22.05 21.68
CA SER A 45 -8.99 21.99 23.08
C SER A 45 -10.03 20.90 23.31
N PHE A 46 -10.91 20.69 22.34
CA PHE A 46 -11.88 19.61 22.35
C PHE A 46 -11.21 18.23 22.46
N TRP A 47 -10.26 17.93 21.56
CA TRP A 47 -9.57 16.63 21.56
C TRP A 47 -8.75 16.43 22.84
N THR A 48 -8.08 17.49 23.30
CA THR A 48 -7.34 17.48 24.58
C THR A 48 -8.25 17.11 25.75
N ASN A 49 -9.41 17.76 25.86
CA ASN A 49 -10.39 17.49 26.92
C ASN A 49 -10.97 16.07 26.82
N LEU A 50 -11.19 15.56 25.60
CA LEU A 50 -11.67 14.20 25.38
C LEU A 50 -10.67 13.17 25.89
N CYS A 51 -9.40 13.27 25.49
CA CYS A 51 -8.34 12.36 25.93
C CYS A 51 -8.17 12.39 27.44
N GLN A 52 -8.21 13.57 28.07
CA GLN A 52 -8.17 13.71 29.53
C GLN A 52 -9.32 12.98 30.23
N LYS A 53 -10.56 13.14 29.74
CA LYS A 53 -11.73 12.44 30.31
C LYS A 53 -11.65 10.93 30.15
N LEU A 54 -11.11 10.47 29.03
CA LEU A 54 -10.91 9.04 28.74
C LEU A 54 -9.63 8.47 29.35
N LYS A 55 -8.82 9.30 30.03
CA LYS A 55 -7.51 8.94 30.60
C LYS A 55 -6.53 8.36 29.57
N ILE A 56 -6.57 8.89 28.35
CA ILE A 56 -5.68 8.51 27.25
C ILE A 56 -4.51 9.51 27.21
N SER A 57 -3.26 9.03 27.19
CA SER A 57 -2.11 9.89 26.94
C SER A 57 -2.14 10.40 25.50
N ARG A 58 -1.96 11.70 25.31
CA ARG A 58 -1.93 12.33 24.00
C ARG A 58 -0.50 12.71 23.67
N ASP A 59 0.09 11.95 22.76
CA ASP A 59 1.48 12.13 22.34
C ASP A 59 1.47 12.73 20.93
N LEU A 60 2.02 13.93 20.75
CA LEU A 60 2.12 14.54 19.42
C LEU A 60 3.44 14.14 18.78
N SER A 61 3.42 13.62 17.55
CA SER A 61 4.63 13.54 16.73
C SER A 61 5.03 14.97 16.36
N THR A 62 6.31 15.29 16.56
CA THR A 62 6.88 16.52 15.98
C THR A 62 7.11 16.29 14.50
N ASP A 63 6.94 17.32 13.66
CA ASP A 63 6.99 17.31 12.18
C ASP A 63 8.25 16.67 11.54
N TYR A 64 9.19 16.15 12.33
CA TYR A 64 10.39 15.44 11.89
C TYR A 64 10.88 14.44 12.96
N ASN A 65 10.04 13.49 13.40
CA ASN A 65 10.49 12.39 14.26
C ASN A 65 10.34 11.01 13.57
N PRO A 66 11.31 10.62 12.72
CA PRO A 66 11.26 9.37 11.93
C PRO A 66 11.07 8.12 12.79
N LYS A 67 11.44 8.16 14.07
CA LYS A 67 11.30 7.04 14.99
C LYS A 67 9.87 6.79 15.44
N THR A 68 9.05 7.83 15.53
CA THR A 68 7.67 7.71 16.04
C THR A 68 6.69 7.56 14.89
N ASP A 69 6.91 8.25 13.76
CA ASP A 69 5.99 8.22 12.61
C ASP A 69 6.42 7.26 11.49
N GLY A 70 7.64 6.75 11.50
CA GLY A 70 8.17 5.94 10.40
C GLY A 70 7.39 4.65 10.13
N HIS A 71 6.71 4.08 11.13
CA HIS A 71 5.83 2.93 10.92
C HIS A 71 4.54 3.33 10.19
N THR A 72 3.93 4.46 10.56
CA THR A 72 2.76 5.01 9.86
C THR A 72 3.13 5.39 8.44
N GLU A 73 4.23 6.12 8.24
CA GLU A 73 4.74 6.51 6.92
C GLU A 73 5.01 5.30 6.02
N SER A 74 5.65 4.25 6.57
CA SER A 74 5.91 3.03 5.82
C SER A 74 4.60 2.32 5.42
N ILE A 75 3.59 2.34 6.29
CA ILE A 75 2.28 1.75 5.98
C ILE A 75 1.54 2.59 4.94
N ASP A 76 1.60 3.91 5.04
CA ASP A 76 0.97 4.83 4.09
C ASP A 76 1.57 4.63 2.70
N GLN A 77 2.90 4.45 2.59
CA GLN A 77 3.56 4.10 1.33
C GLN A 77 3.10 2.75 0.77
N ILE A 78 2.97 1.73 1.63
CA ILE A 78 2.46 0.40 1.21
C ILE A 78 1.01 0.52 0.73
N LEU A 79 0.18 1.29 1.42
CA LEU A 79 -1.21 1.52 1.05
C LEU A 79 -1.31 2.27 -0.28
N GLU A 80 -0.51 3.32 -0.48
CA GLU A 80 -0.44 4.05 -1.75
C GLU A 80 -0.02 3.14 -2.91
N GLN A 81 1.02 2.34 -2.71
CA GLN A 81 1.48 1.37 -3.70
C GLN A 81 0.42 0.31 -4.02
N TYR A 82 -0.29 -0.17 -2.99
CA TYR A 82 -1.38 -1.12 -3.18
C TYR A 82 -2.48 -0.48 -4.03
N LEU A 83 -2.95 0.70 -3.64
CA LEU A 83 -4.01 1.41 -4.36
C LEU A 83 -3.58 1.72 -5.80
N TRP A 84 -2.33 2.11 -6.02
CA TRP A 84 -1.81 2.39 -7.37
C TRP A 84 -1.91 1.18 -8.31
N ILE A 85 -1.65 -0.03 -7.82
CA ILE A 85 -1.73 -1.26 -8.62
C ILE A 85 -3.18 -1.58 -9.01
N TYR A 86 -4.14 -1.35 -8.10
CA TYR A 86 -5.53 -1.79 -8.28
C TYR A 86 -6.46 -0.70 -8.82
N PHE A 87 -6.00 0.54 -8.92
CA PHE A 87 -6.83 1.65 -9.34
C PHE A 87 -7.40 1.51 -10.75
N SER A 88 -8.68 1.87 -10.89
CA SER A 88 -9.23 2.18 -12.20
C SER A 88 -8.47 3.36 -12.82
N TYR A 89 -8.51 3.48 -14.15
CA TYR A 89 -7.92 4.62 -14.84
C TYR A 89 -8.48 5.97 -14.35
N HIS A 90 -9.75 5.97 -13.90
CA HIS A 90 -10.46 7.14 -13.39
C HIS A 90 -10.19 7.43 -11.91
N GLN A 91 -9.50 6.55 -11.18
CA GLN A 91 -9.09 6.73 -9.78
C GLN A 91 -10.24 7.08 -8.81
N ASP A 92 -11.46 6.66 -9.12
CA ASP A 92 -12.69 6.97 -8.39
C ASP A 92 -13.19 5.80 -7.52
N ASP A 93 -12.60 4.63 -7.66
CA ASP A 93 -12.97 3.38 -7.00
C ASP A 93 -12.11 3.06 -5.75
N TRP A 94 -11.35 4.05 -5.24
CA TRP A 94 -10.40 3.86 -4.14
C TRP A 94 -11.05 3.23 -2.91
N ASN A 95 -12.25 3.67 -2.56
CA ASN A 95 -13.01 3.23 -1.40
C ASN A 95 -13.32 1.71 -1.42
N THR A 96 -13.41 1.12 -2.62
CA THR A 96 -13.67 -0.30 -2.85
C THR A 96 -12.42 -1.13 -2.57
N TRP A 97 -11.24 -0.57 -2.82
CA TRP A 97 -9.95 -1.24 -2.64
C TRP A 97 -9.37 -1.11 -1.23
N ILE A 98 -9.76 -0.09 -0.44
CA ILE A 98 -9.28 0.08 0.94
C ILE A 98 -9.48 -1.17 1.83
N PRO A 99 -10.65 -1.85 1.83
CA PRO A 99 -10.82 -3.07 2.63
C PRO A 99 -9.87 -4.19 2.21
N TRP A 100 -9.60 -4.33 0.91
CA TRP A 100 -8.67 -5.31 0.37
C TRP A 100 -7.22 -4.98 0.71
N ALA A 101 -6.84 -3.71 0.61
CA ALA A 101 -5.52 -3.24 1.03
C ALA A 101 -5.29 -3.52 2.51
N LYS A 102 -6.26 -3.15 3.37
CA LYS A 102 -6.23 -3.45 4.80
C LYS A 102 -6.06 -4.93 5.07
N PHE A 103 -6.82 -5.76 4.37
CA PHE A 103 -6.76 -7.20 4.54
C PHE A 103 -5.40 -7.76 4.10
N SER A 104 -4.87 -7.32 2.96
CA SER A 104 -3.54 -7.69 2.48
C SER A 104 -2.47 -7.30 3.49
N CYS A 105 -2.42 -6.05 3.95
CA CYS A 105 -1.37 -5.61 4.87
C CYS A 105 -1.40 -6.36 6.21
N ASN A 106 -2.61 -6.62 6.76
CA ASN A 106 -2.74 -7.37 8.00
C ASN A 106 -2.37 -8.87 7.86
N ASN A 107 -2.47 -9.44 6.66
CA ASN A 107 -2.14 -10.83 6.39
C ASN A 107 -0.71 -11.05 5.89
N SER A 108 -0.02 -9.98 5.48
CA SER A 108 1.37 -10.05 5.06
C SER A 108 2.31 -10.23 6.24
N ASP A 109 3.26 -11.16 6.11
CA ASP A 109 4.35 -11.29 7.07
C ASP A 109 5.26 -10.05 7.02
N HIS A 110 5.53 -9.49 8.20
CA HIS A 110 6.53 -8.44 8.32
C HIS A 110 7.87 -9.03 8.71
N SER A 111 8.94 -8.51 8.10
CA SER A 111 10.33 -8.96 8.30
C SER A 111 10.75 -8.99 9.78
N SER A 112 10.21 -8.09 10.60
CA SER A 112 10.47 -8.01 12.05
C SER A 112 9.65 -8.98 12.90
N ARG A 113 8.46 -9.40 12.44
CA ARG A 113 7.49 -10.17 13.24
C ARG A 113 7.39 -11.64 12.85
N LYS A 114 7.82 -12.02 11.64
CA LYS A 114 7.74 -13.40 11.08
C LYS A 114 6.34 -14.05 11.10
N GLN A 115 5.31 -13.27 11.42
CA GLN A 115 3.91 -13.67 11.49
C GLN A 115 3.04 -12.48 11.09
N SER A 116 1.89 -12.78 10.49
CA SER A 116 0.89 -11.79 10.11
C SER A 116 0.26 -11.11 11.33
N LEU A 117 -0.19 -9.86 11.17
CA LEU A 117 -0.94 -9.17 12.22
C LEU A 117 -2.29 -9.84 12.48
N PHE A 118 -2.90 -10.41 11.45
CA PHE A 118 -4.13 -11.16 11.57
C PHE A 118 -3.96 -12.37 12.48
N SER A 119 -2.92 -13.17 12.27
CA SER A 119 -2.60 -14.31 13.14
C SER A 119 -2.26 -13.87 14.56
N THR A 120 -1.46 -12.81 14.71
CA THR A 120 -1.12 -12.25 16.03
C THR A 120 -2.38 -11.83 16.83
N VAL A 121 -3.36 -11.21 16.17
CA VAL A 121 -4.56 -10.67 16.84
C VAL A 121 -5.64 -11.74 17.04
N HIS A 122 -5.79 -12.66 16.09
CA HIS A 122 -6.88 -13.63 16.09
C HIS A 122 -6.46 -15.06 16.47
N GLY A 123 -5.16 -15.32 16.62
CA GLY A 123 -4.60 -16.65 16.92
C GLY A 123 -4.72 -17.65 15.79
N ARG A 124 -5.08 -17.20 14.57
CA ARG A 124 -5.26 -18.05 13.38
C ARG A 124 -5.03 -17.23 12.12
N ASP A 125 -4.58 -17.88 11.06
CA ASP A 125 -4.52 -17.28 9.73
C ASP A 125 -5.92 -17.20 9.09
N PRO A 126 -6.14 -16.26 8.15
CA PRO A 126 -7.37 -16.25 7.37
C PRO A 126 -7.46 -17.53 6.52
N GLN A 127 -8.60 -18.21 6.57
CA GLN A 127 -8.90 -19.33 5.68
C GLN A 127 -9.61 -18.79 4.43
N PHE A 128 -9.13 -19.21 3.26
CA PHE A 128 -9.68 -18.83 1.94
C PHE A 128 -10.46 -19.98 1.29
N ASP A 129 -10.92 -20.98 2.06
CA ASP A 129 -11.52 -22.23 1.61
C ASP A 129 -12.90 -22.06 0.92
N SER A 130 -12.93 -21.32 -0.18
CA SER A 130 -14.07 -21.21 -1.07
C SER A 130 -13.72 -21.43 -2.54
N PHE A 131 -12.51 -21.93 -2.84
CA PHE A 131 -12.15 -22.41 -4.17
C PHE A 131 -11.51 -23.79 -4.11
N HIS A 132 -12.25 -24.80 -3.64
CA HIS A 132 -12.01 -26.17 -4.11
C HIS A 132 -12.39 -26.23 -5.59
N ILE A 133 -11.49 -25.74 -6.46
CA ILE A 133 -11.55 -26.04 -7.89
C ILE A 133 -11.14 -27.51 -7.99
N ASN A 134 -12.13 -28.40 -8.09
CA ASN A 134 -11.88 -29.79 -8.47
C ASN A 134 -11.04 -29.79 -9.75
N GLN A 135 -9.79 -30.25 -9.64
CA GLN A 135 -8.76 -30.14 -10.68
C GLN A 135 -9.03 -31.04 -11.92
N GLU A 136 -10.19 -31.68 -12.02
CA GLU A 136 -10.51 -32.64 -13.06
C GLU A 136 -11.44 -32.07 -14.14
N THR A 137 -11.13 -30.89 -14.68
CA THR A 137 -11.85 -30.34 -15.84
C THR A 137 -10.96 -30.20 -17.07
N PRO A 138 -11.52 -30.14 -18.30
CA PRO A 138 -10.80 -30.03 -19.58
C PRO A 138 -9.80 -28.86 -19.67
N SER A 139 -9.84 -27.95 -18.70
CA SER A 139 -8.92 -26.83 -18.48
C SER A 139 -7.45 -27.26 -18.40
N GLY A 140 -7.12 -28.46 -17.90
CA GLY A 140 -5.74 -28.94 -17.83
C GLY A 140 -5.03 -28.98 -19.20
N LYS A 141 -5.74 -29.41 -20.25
CA LYS A 141 -5.21 -29.44 -21.63
C LYS A 141 -5.14 -28.05 -22.27
N LEU A 142 -6.04 -27.14 -21.89
CA LEU A 142 -6.00 -25.74 -22.33
C LEU A 142 -4.85 -24.99 -21.65
N SER A 143 -4.62 -25.24 -20.35
CA SER A 143 -3.53 -24.67 -19.56
C SER A 143 -2.16 -25.06 -20.11
N THR A 144 -1.95 -26.34 -20.46
CA THR A 144 -0.69 -26.76 -21.09
C THR A 144 -0.49 -26.11 -22.46
N LYS A 145 -1.56 -25.95 -23.25
CA LYS A 145 -1.49 -25.25 -24.54
C LYS A 145 -1.19 -23.75 -24.36
N ILE A 146 -1.84 -23.08 -23.41
CA ILE A 146 -1.57 -21.68 -23.06
C ILE A 146 -0.14 -21.51 -22.54
N GLN A 147 0.34 -22.40 -21.68
CA GLN A 147 1.73 -22.38 -21.19
C GLN A 147 2.74 -22.54 -22.33
N SER A 148 2.48 -23.43 -23.29
CA SER A 148 3.35 -23.60 -24.46
C SER A 148 3.39 -22.36 -25.35
N VAL A 149 2.24 -21.71 -25.56
CA VAL A 149 2.13 -20.44 -26.31
C VAL A 149 2.84 -19.32 -25.57
N GLN A 150 2.66 -19.20 -24.26
CA GLN A 150 3.36 -18.23 -23.41
C GLN A 150 4.87 -18.41 -23.42
N GLN A 151 5.36 -19.65 -23.41
CA GLN A 151 6.79 -19.94 -23.55
C GLN A 151 7.31 -19.56 -24.94
N CYS A 152 6.51 -19.77 -25.99
CA CYS A 152 6.88 -19.37 -27.34
C CYS A 152 6.97 -17.84 -27.45
N VAL A 153 5.95 -17.13 -26.96
CA VAL A 153 5.93 -15.65 -26.94
C VAL A 153 7.08 -15.10 -26.10
N LYS A 154 7.41 -15.69 -24.95
CA LYS A 154 8.58 -15.30 -24.15
C LYS A 154 9.88 -15.46 -24.93
N ARG A 155 10.02 -16.56 -25.69
CA ARG A 155 11.20 -16.79 -26.53
C ARG A 155 11.32 -15.74 -27.63
N GLU A 156 10.24 -15.47 -28.35
CA GLU A 156 10.21 -14.45 -29.41
C GLU A 156 10.49 -13.05 -28.87
N LEU A 157 9.91 -12.70 -27.72
CA LEU A 157 10.21 -11.45 -27.02
C LEU A 157 11.69 -11.38 -26.63
N GLN A 158 12.27 -12.47 -26.13
CA GLN A 158 13.70 -12.47 -25.80
C GLN A 158 14.56 -12.27 -27.05
N VAL A 159 14.21 -12.91 -28.18
CA VAL A 159 14.93 -12.71 -29.45
C VAL A 159 14.79 -11.27 -29.93
N ALA A 160 13.60 -10.69 -29.85
CA ALA A 160 13.36 -9.29 -30.19
C ALA A 160 14.16 -8.35 -29.29
N ILE A 161 14.15 -8.57 -27.96
CA ILE A 161 14.95 -7.82 -26.98
C ILE A 161 16.43 -7.90 -27.32
N ASN A 162 16.98 -9.10 -27.55
CA ASN A 162 18.39 -9.28 -27.91
C ASN A 162 18.74 -8.60 -29.25
N THR A 163 17.78 -8.57 -30.18
CA THR A 163 17.96 -7.90 -31.47
C THR A 163 17.97 -6.39 -31.30
N PHE A 164 17.06 -5.84 -30.49
CA PHE A 164 17.05 -4.43 -30.11
C PHE A 164 18.32 -4.03 -29.36
N GLU A 165 18.80 -4.86 -28.43
CA GLU A 165 20.07 -4.67 -27.71
C GLU A 165 21.24 -4.58 -28.70
N ARG A 166 21.34 -5.49 -29.67
CA ARG A 166 22.40 -5.47 -30.68
C ARG A 166 22.41 -4.20 -31.52
N TYR A 167 21.25 -3.77 -32.02
CA TYR A 167 21.14 -2.53 -32.81
C TYR A 167 21.38 -1.28 -31.96
N ALA A 168 20.93 -1.29 -30.70
CA ALA A 168 21.21 -0.20 -29.77
C ALA A 168 22.70 -0.11 -29.44
N ASP A 169 23.37 -1.25 -29.24
CA ASP A 169 24.80 -1.34 -28.93
C ASP A 169 25.69 -0.91 -30.12
N GLU A 170 25.27 -1.12 -31.38
CA GLU A 170 25.98 -0.63 -32.58
C GLU A 170 26.09 0.91 -32.64
N SER A 171 25.12 1.62 -32.09
CA SER A 171 25.10 3.10 -32.03
C SER A 171 25.46 3.66 -30.65
N ARG A 172 25.88 2.80 -29.72
CA ARG A 172 26.12 3.16 -28.32
C ARG A 172 27.55 3.66 -28.16
N GLU A 173 27.71 4.93 -27.80
CA GLU A 173 28.97 5.36 -27.21
C GLU A 173 29.19 4.59 -25.89
N SER A 174 30.42 4.19 -25.62
CA SER A 174 30.76 3.46 -24.40
C SER A 174 30.20 4.22 -23.20
N PRO A 175 29.31 3.61 -22.39
CA PRO A 175 28.70 4.30 -21.28
C PRO A 175 29.81 4.83 -20.36
N PRO A 176 29.65 6.03 -19.78
CA PRO A 176 30.61 6.52 -18.81
C PRO A 176 30.80 5.44 -17.74
N VAL A 177 32.03 5.17 -17.33
CA VAL A 177 32.32 4.11 -16.36
C VAL A 177 31.60 4.45 -15.06
N LEU A 178 30.47 3.78 -14.83
CA LEU A 178 29.70 3.91 -13.61
C LEU A 178 30.20 2.85 -12.64
N ASN A 179 30.95 3.29 -11.63
CA ASN A 179 31.36 2.42 -10.54
C ASN A 179 30.15 2.10 -9.64
N PRO A 180 30.14 0.96 -8.93
CA PRO A 180 29.17 0.72 -7.87
C PRO A 180 29.16 1.91 -6.90
N CYS A 181 27.98 2.48 -6.62
CA CYS A 181 27.69 3.76 -5.95
C CYS A 181 27.51 5.01 -6.83
N ASN A 182 27.53 4.90 -8.16
CA ASN A 182 27.17 6.04 -9.02
C ASN A 182 25.64 6.16 -9.18
N MET A 183 25.08 7.35 -8.94
CA MET A 183 23.66 7.66 -9.14
C MET A 183 23.43 8.26 -10.53
N ALA A 184 22.33 7.88 -11.20
CA ALA A 184 21.88 8.46 -12.47
C ALA A 184 20.50 9.10 -12.31
N TRP A 185 20.30 10.29 -12.91
CA TRP A 185 19.07 11.07 -12.75
C TRP A 185 18.15 10.89 -13.97
N LEU A 186 16.88 10.55 -13.72
CA LEU A 186 15.82 10.48 -14.74
C LEU A 186 14.96 11.75 -14.67
N SER A 187 14.76 12.42 -15.80
CA SER A 187 13.95 13.65 -15.86
C SER A 187 12.50 13.34 -16.22
N SER A 188 11.57 13.61 -15.29
CA SER A 188 10.12 13.44 -15.48
C SER A 188 9.43 14.63 -16.17
N LYS A 189 10.18 15.67 -16.58
CA LYS A 189 9.64 16.96 -17.07
C LYS A 189 8.63 16.86 -18.23
N ASN A 190 8.70 15.82 -19.06
CA ASN A 190 7.88 15.69 -20.28
C ASN A 190 6.90 14.51 -20.25
N ILE A 191 6.73 13.83 -19.12
CA ILE A 191 5.78 12.73 -18.99
C ILE A 191 4.45 13.32 -18.54
N LYS A 192 3.49 13.42 -19.47
CA LYS A 192 2.14 13.93 -19.18
C LYS A 192 1.20 12.75 -18.97
N SER A 193 0.65 12.65 -17.77
CA SER A 193 -0.41 11.70 -17.44
C SER A 193 -1.78 12.35 -17.63
N THR A 194 -2.72 11.64 -18.25
CA THR A 194 -4.14 12.00 -18.34
C THR A 194 -4.95 11.53 -17.13
N ARG A 195 -4.29 10.92 -16.13
CA ARG A 195 -4.94 10.48 -14.90
C ARG A 195 -5.32 11.66 -14.00
N PRO A 196 -6.41 11.57 -13.24
CA PRO A 196 -6.92 12.68 -12.41
C PRO A 196 -5.94 13.18 -11.34
N THR A 197 -5.18 12.29 -10.71
CA THR A 197 -4.24 12.65 -9.63
C THR A 197 -2.82 12.19 -9.96
N LYS A 198 -1.88 13.13 -9.81
CA LYS A 198 -0.46 12.90 -10.07
C LYS A 198 0.16 11.91 -9.07
N LYS A 199 -0.22 12.04 -7.78
CA LYS A 199 0.27 11.22 -6.66
C LYS A 199 0.03 9.72 -6.85
N LEU A 200 -1.03 9.34 -7.58
CA LEU A 200 -1.42 7.95 -7.83
C LEU A 200 -1.12 7.50 -9.27
N SER A 201 -0.22 8.22 -9.95
CA SER A 201 0.11 8.00 -11.36
C SER A 201 1.60 7.95 -11.67
N GLU A 202 2.46 8.24 -10.69
CA GLU A 202 3.92 8.24 -10.78
C GLU A 202 4.51 7.20 -9.84
#